data_AF-A0A848NUG0-F1
#
_entry.id   AF-A0A848NUG0-F1
#
_cell.length_a   1.000
_cell.length_b   1.000
_cell.length_c   1.000
_cell.angle_alpha   90.00
_cell.angle_beta   90.00
_cell.angle_gamma   90.00
#
_symmetry.space_group_name_H-M   'P 1'
#
loop_
_entity.id
_entity.type
_entity.pdbx_description
1 polymer ?
#
loop_
_entity_poly.entity_id
_entity_poly.type
_entity_poly.pdbx_seq_one_letter_code
_entity_poly.pdbx_strand_id
1 'polypeptide(L)' 'TGELEHISDIPAIVRLKNVNLNDWYLANTREVQKPKRARKPKPAKATAKAETPVRKELKLGSLDQLIAPVDPLTC' A
#
# COMPACT_ATOMS: atom_id res chain seq x y z
N THR A 1 13.84 -22.39 -9.68
CA THR A 1 12.74 -22.74 -8.74
C THR A 1 12.40 -21.50 -7.96
N GLY A 2 11.37 -20.76 -8.38
CA GLY A 2 10.97 -19.53 -7.71
C GLY A 2 10.21 -19.87 -6.44
N GLU A 3 10.85 -19.74 -5.28
CA GLU A 3 10.11 -19.72 -4.02
C GLU A 3 9.23 -18.47 -4.01
N LEU A 4 7.91 -18.66 -3.95
CA LEU A 4 6.98 -17.58 -3.65
C LEU A 4 7.44 -16.96 -2.33
N GLU A 5 7.81 -15.68 -2.35
CA GLU A 5 8.08 -14.95 -1.11
C GLU A 5 6.88 -15.12 -0.17
N HIS A 6 7.11 -15.79 0.96
CA HIS A 6 6.07 -16.02 1.94
C HIS A 6 5.73 -14.66 2.58
N ILE A 7 4.64 -14.05 2.12
CA ILE A 7 4.13 -12.81 2.70
C ILE A 7 3.58 -13.16 4.08
N SER A 8 4.36 -12.83 5.11
CA SER A 8 3.93 -12.99 6.49
C SER A 8 3.02 -11.81 6.88
N ASP A 9 1.97 -12.10 7.62
CA ASP A 9 1.14 -11.07 8.27
C ASP A 9 1.90 -10.29 9.35
N ILE A 10 3.03 -10.84 9.81
CA ILE A 10 3.90 -10.24 10.82
C ILE A 10 4.85 -9.22 10.14
N PRO A 11 4.85 -7.94 10.57
CA PRO A 11 5.73 -6.93 10.01
C PRO A 11 7.20 -7.34 10.02
N ALA A 12 7.94 -7.01 8.96
CA ALA A 12 9.34 -7.41 8.80
C ALA A 12 10.22 -7.00 10.01
N ILE A 13 9.97 -5.83 10.60
CA ILE A 13 10.72 -5.36 11.77
C ILE A 13 10.56 -6.28 12.99
N VAL A 14 9.38 -6.87 13.18
CA VAL A 14 9.10 -7.80 14.28
C VAL A 14 9.90 -9.07 14.10
N ARG A 15 9.91 -9.61 12.87
CA ARG A 15 10.68 -10.82 12.53
C ARG A 15 12.19 -10.60 12.63
N LEU A 16 12.68 -9.47 12.13
CA LEU A 16 14.12 -9.20 12.02
C LEU A 16 14.75 -8.77 13.34
N LYS A 17 14.03 -8.01 14.17
CA LYS A 17 14.55 -7.42 15.41
C LYS A 17 13.94 -8.03 16.68
N ASN A 18 13.11 -9.06 16.52
CA ASN A 18 12.40 -9.72 17.61
C ASN A 18 11.67 -8.74 18.54
N VAL A 19 10.99 -7.76 17.95
CA VAL A 19 10.28 -6.69 18.69
C VAL A 19 8.92 -7.19 19.13
N ASN A 20 8.61 -7.05 20.41
CA ASN A 20 7.24 -7.26 20.90
C ASN A 20 6.34 -6.10 20.43
N LEU A 21 5.34 -6.41 19.61
CA LEU A 21 4.39 -5.43 19.07
C LEU A 21 3.59 -4.72 20.16
N ASN A 22 3.25 -5.42 21.24
CA ASN A 22 2.45 -4.85 22.32
C ASN A 22 3.23 -3.75 23.05
N ASP A 23 4.48 -4.06 23.41
CA ASP A 23 5.36 -3.10 24.08
C ASP A 23 5.70 -1.92 23.16
N TRP A 24 5.94 -2.19 21.87
CA TRP A 24 6.16 -1.15 20.88
C TRP A 24 4.94 -0.23 20.75
N TYR A 25 3.74 -0.79 20.66
CA TYR A 25 2.50 -0.02 20.60
C TYR A 25 2.34 0.86 21.84
N LEU A 26 2.51 0.30 23.04
CA LEU A 26 2.39 1.07 24.29
C LEU A 26 3.43 2.20 24.38
N ALA A 27 4.66 1.96 23.92
CA ALA A 27 5.72 2.97 23.93
C ALA A 27 5.49 4.11 22.91
N ASN A 28 4.85 3.82 21.77
CA ASN A 28 4.72 4.77 20.66
C ASN A 28 3.34 5.41 20.56
N THR A 29 2.32 4.80 21.17
CA THR A 29 0.95 5.31 21.14
C THR A 29 0.70 6.07 22.43
N ARG A 30 0.30 7.33 22.31
CA ARG A 30 -0.13 8.15 23.44
C ARG A 30 -1.56 8.55 23.22
N GLU A 31 -2.34 8.62 24.29
CA GLU A 31 -3.68 9.19 24.22
C GLU A 31 -3.55 10.67 23.86
N VAL A 32 -3.97 11.00 22.64
CA VAL A 32 -4.05 12.38 22.20
C VAL A 32 -5.24 13.01 22.91
N GLN A 33 -4.98 13.94 23.82
CA GLN A 33 -6.04 14.75 24.39
C GLN A 33 -6.79 15.45 23.26
N LYS A 34 -8.11 15.25 23.22
CA LYS A 34 -8.98 15.93 22.24
C LYS A 34 -8.69 17.43 22.31
N PRO A 35 -8.40 18.10 21.18
CA PRO A 35 -8.12 19.53 21.19
C PRO A 35 -9.26 20.28 21.91
N LYS A 36 -8.94 20.99 22.99
CA LYS A 36 -9.90 21.78 23.78
C LYS A 36 -10.64 22.82 22.92
N ARG A 37 -10.01 23.23 21.83
CA ARG A 37 -10.59 24.15 20.87
C ARG A 37 -11.32 23.37 19.79
N ALA A 38 -12.64 23.49 19.76
CA ALA A 38 -13.44 23.06 18.61
C ALA A 38 -12.85 23.71 17.34
N ARG A 39 -12.31 22.88 16.44
CA ARG A 39 -11.90 23.36 15.12
C ARG A 39 -13.15 23.94 14.48
N LYS A 40 -13.12 25.23 14.12
CA LYS A 40 -14.19 25.84 13.33
C LYS A 40 -14.34 24.97 12.07
N PRO A 41 -15.57 24.60 11.69
CA PRO A 41 -15.79 23.85 10.47
C PRO A 41 -15.18 24.64 9.31
N LYS A 42 -14.35 23.96 8.51
CA LYS A 42 -13.88 24.54 7.26
C LYS A 42 -15.14 24.83 6.43
N PRO A 43 -15.30 26.02 5.82
CA PRO A 43 -16.43 26.28 4.95
C PRO A 43 -16.49 25.15 3.91
N ALA A 44 -17.68 24.62 3.68
CA ALA A 44 -17.90 23.59 2.68
C ALA A 44 -17.29 24.12 1.38
N LYS A 45 -16.17 23.51 0.97
CA LYS A 45 -15.67 23.72 -0.38
C LYS A 45 -16.81 23.20 -1.25
N ALA A 46 -17.43 24.10 -2.01
CA ALA A 46 -18.43 23.71 -3.00
C ALA A 46 -17.88 22.45 -3.68
N THR A 47 -18.70 21.41 -3.73
CA THR A 47 -18.37 20.17 -4.43
C THR A 47 -17.95 20.57 -5.84
N ALA A 48 -16.64 20.71 -6.04
CA ALA A 48 -16.08 20.56 -7.37
C ALA A 48 -16.62 19.19 -7.77
N LYS A 49 -17.50 19.17 -8.77
CA LYS A 49 -17.94 17.94 -9.40
C LYS A 49 -16.67 17.10 -9.51
N ALA A 50 -16.63 15.98 -8.81
CA ALA A 50 -15.54 15.06 -9.00
C ALA A 50 -15.65 14.70 -10.48
N GLU A 51 -14.81 15.32 -11.32
CA GLU A 51 -14.53 14.79 -12.63
C GLU A 51 -14.08 13.38 -12.31
N THR A 52 -14.94 12.43 -12.66
CA THR A 52 -14.58 11.02 -12.63
C THR A 52 -13.22 10.96 -13.30
N PRO A 53 -12.17 10.46 -12.63
CA PRO A 53 -10.89 10.32 -13.28
C PRO A 53 -11.19 9.50 -14.53
N VAL A 54 -10.99 10.10 -15.71
CA VAL A 54 -11.12 9.40 -16.99
C VAL A 54 -10.04 8.35 -16.94
N ARG A 55 -10.39 7.19 -16.39
CA ARG A 55 -9.57 5.99 -16.46
C ARG A 55 -9.48 5.73 -17.94
N LYS A 56 -8.36 6.08 -18.55
CA LYS A 56 -8.01 5.61 -19.88
C LYS A 56 -8.19 4.10 -19.80
N GLU A 57 -9.16 3.56 -20.53
CA GLU A 57 -9.36 2.11 -20.59
C GLU A 57 -8.02 1.50 -20.96
N LEU A 58 -7.47 0.73 -20.03
CA LEU A 58 -6.24 0.00 -20.27
C LEU A 58 -6.59 -1.07 -21.29
N LYS A 59 -6.11 -0.89 -22.51
CA LYS A 59 -6.23 -1.91 -23.55
C LYS A 59 -5.25 -3.03 -23.21
N LEU A 60 -5.76 -4.25 -23.10
CA LEU A 60 -4.92 -5.43 -22.98
C LEU A 60 -4.14 -5.59 -24.29
N GLY A 61 -2.81 -5.54 -24.21
CA GLY A 61 -1.91 -5.85 -25.34
C GLY A 61 -1.82 -7.36 -25.59
N SER A 62 -1.27 -7.77 -26.72
CA SER A 62 -1.03 -9.20 -27.01
C SER A 62 0.02 -9.76 -26.06
N LEU A 63 -0.23 -10.96 -25.52
CA LEU A 63 0.73 -11.68 -24.67
C LEU A 63 2.05 -11.97 -25.41
N ASP A 64 1.99 -12.14 -26.73
CA ASP A 64 3.17 -12.39 -27.57
C ASP A 64 4.18 -11.23 -27.54
N GLN A 65 3.74 -10.01 -27.21
CA GLN A 65 4.63 -8.85 -27.05
C GLN A 65 5.38 -8.85 -25.70
N LEU A 66 4.94 -9.66 -24.75
CA LEU A 66 5.51 -9.75 -23.40
C LEU A 66 6.42 -10.97 -23.22
N ILE A 67 6.26 -11.99 -24.07
CA ILE A 67 7.08 -13.19 -24.03
C ILE A 67 8.30 -12.98 -24.92
N ALA A 68 9.49 -12.91 -24.31
CA ALA A 68 10.73 -12.94 -25.08
C ALA A 68 10.87 -14.31 -25.78
N PRO A 69 11.39 -14.35 -27.02
CA PRO A 69 11.65 -15.61 -27.69
C PRO A 69 12.57 -16.48 -26.83
N VAL A 70 12.18 -17.74 -26.64
CA VAL A 70 13.02 -18.72 -25.96
C VAL A 70 14.03 -19.22 -26.98
N ASP A 71 15.30 -18.83 -26.83
CA ASP A 71 16.38 -19.36 -27.64
C ASP A 71 16.55 -20.86 -27.32
N PRO A 72 16.47 -21.77 -28.31
CA PRO A 72 16.57 -23.21 -28.10
C PRO A 72 17.98 -23.69 -27.68
N LEU A 73 18.91 -22.77 -27.40
CA LEU A 73 20.30 -23.06 -27.05
C LEU A 73 20.60 -22.92 -25.55
N THR A 74 19.59 -22.64 -24.72
CA THR A 74 19.72 -22.70 -23.26
C THR A 74 18.90 -23.87 -22.72
N CYS A 75 19.47 -25.07 -22.77
CA CYS A 75 19.06 -26.25 -22.01
C CYS A 75 20.27 -26.79 -21.26
#